data_AF-A0A4R0Y9V3-F1
#
_entry.id   AF-A0A4R0Y9V3-F1
#
_cell.length_a   1.000
_cell.length_b   1.000
_cell.length_c   1.000
_cell.angle_alpha   90.00
_cell.angle_beta   90.00
_cell.angle_gamma   90.00
#
_symmetry.space_group_name_H-M   'P 1'
#
loop_
_entity.id
_entity.type
_entity.pdbx_description
1 polymer ?
#
loop_
_entity_poly.entity_id
_entity_poly.type
_entity_poly.pdbx_seq_one_letter_code
_entity_poly.pdbx_strand_id
1 'polypeptide(L)'
;MFHTLRCLLLGMALALAGAQAGRADVILTFQQSGPLVQNSTPLDPPTPRSGLLGLTLVLTDEAFAAGVNLRQTQGQFGEVSWLLDGLVQVYVSIYDVTDAFSADIWNFRSASTRTAPKNSRIDLTSGAGSFPSGLVHYQYSNAIDLFFTLNGTNVVSGIVTGDFTCFRGCTFGGTLVQSVPEPASILTFGVGLLALGGAIRRRRAA
;
A
#
# COMPACT_ATOMS: atom_id res chain seq x y z
N MET A 1 1.41 50.46 -22.80
CA MET A 1 2.44 49.53 -22.29
C MET A 1 2.11 48.90 -20.91
N PHE A 2 1.33 49.55 -20.03
CA PHE A 2 1.03 49.00 -18.69
C PHE A 2 -0.06 47.91 -18.61
N HIS A 3 -0.90 47.73 -19.63
CA HIS A 3 -2.00 46.75 -19.61
C HIS A 3 -1.53 45.29 -19.82
N THR A 4 -0.47 45.08 -20.59
CA THR A 4 0.09 43.74 -20.88
C THR A 4 0.79 43.13 -19.67
N LEU A 5 1.42 43.94 -18.82
CA LEU A 5 2.10 43.47 -17.61
C LEU A 5 1.12 42.95 -16.54
N ARG A 6 -0.05 43.60 -16.41
CA ARG A 6 -1.10 43.20 -15.44
C ARG A 6 -1.73 41.86 -15.79
N CYS A 7 -1.98 41.58 -17.06
CA CYS A 7 -2.52 40.28 -17.48
C CYS A 7 -1.52 39.13 -17.29
N LEU A 8 -0.22 39.39 -17.47
CA LEU A 8 0.83 38.39 -17.27
C LEU A 8 0.97 38.01 -15.78
N LEU A 9 0.94 39.00 -14.89
CA LEU A 9 1.01 38.79 -13.45
C LEU A 9 -0.24 38.09 -12.89
N LEU A 10 -1.43 38.43 -13.40
CA LEU A 10 -2.67 37.73 -13.01
C LEU A 10 -2.66 36.26 -13.47
N GLY A 11 -2.13 35.98 -14.67
CA GLY A 11 -1.98 34.62 -15.19
C GLY A 11 -0.99 33.78 -14.38
N MET A 12 0.13 34.37 -13.94
CA MET A 12 1.11 33.71 -13.06
C MET A 12 0.52 33.43 -11.67
N ALA A 13 -0.22 34.37 -11.09
CA ALA A 13 -0.86 34.20 -9.79
C ALA A 13 -1.95 33.11 -9.81
N LEU A 14 -2.76 33.01 -10.88
CA LEU A 14 -3.71 31.91 -11.03
C LEU A 14 -3.04 30.56 -11.29
N ALA A 15 -1.91 30.53 -12.02
CA ALA A 15 -1.15 29.30 -12.24
C ALA A 15 -0.49 28.78 -10.94
N LEU A 16 -0.02 29.68 -10.07
CA LEU A 16 0.53 29.35 -8.76
C LEU A 16 -0.56 28.98 -7.74
N ALA A 17 -1.74 29.59 -7.80
CA ALA A 17 -2.87 29.26 -6.93
C ALA A 17 -3.58 27.95 -7.35
N GLY A 18 -3.49 27.55 -8.63
CA GLY A 18 -4.04 26.30 -9.16
C GLY A 18 -3.09 25.09 -9.03
N ALA A 19 -1.82 25.32 -8.71
CA ALA A 19 -0.87 24.27 -8.39
C ALA A 19 -1.13 23.75 -6.96
N GLN A 20 -2.27 23.08 -6.76
CA GLN A 20 -2.32 22.09 -5.68
C GLN A 20 -1.19 21.12 -5.97
N ALA A 21 -0.21 21.03 -5.06
CA ALA A 21 0.77 19.95 -5.09
C ALA A 21 -0.03 18.67 -5.30
N GLY A 22 0.17 18.00 -6.44
CA GLY A 22 -0.57 16.78 -6.71
C GLY A 22 -0.31 15.85 -5.53
N ARG A 23 -1.37 15.41 -4.86
CA ARG A 23 -1.24 14.41 -3.81
C ARG A 23 -0.88 13.10 -4.47
N ALA A 24 0.18 12.46 -3.98
CA ALA A 24 0.62 11.17 -4.48
C ALA A 24 0.66 10.18 -3.32
N ASP A 25 -0.21 9.17 -3.38
CA ASP A 25 -0.20 8.12 -2.37
C ASP A 25 1.14 7.38 -2.34
N VAL A 26 1.64 7.08 -1.15
CA VAL A 26 2.83 6.27 -0.94
C VAL A 26 2.43 4.80 -0.96
N ILE A 27 3.02 4.05 -1.90
CA ILE A 27 2.79 2.62 -2.05
C ILE A 27 3.98 1.87 -1.45
N LEU A 28 3.71 1.01 -0.47
CA LEU A 28 4.68 0.11 0.12
C LEU A 28 4.34 -1.31 -0.32
N THR A 29 5.19 -1.90 -1.17
CA THR A 29 4.97 -3.23 -1.73
C THR A 29 6.01 -4.20 -1.21
N PHE A 30 5.56 -5.26 -0.57
CA PHE A 30 6.35 -6.43 -0.24
C PHE A 30 6.04 -7.52 -1.26
N GLN A 31 7.10 -8.09 -1.80
CA GLN A 31 7.06 -9.36 -2.52
C GLN A 31 8.08 -10.28 -1.87
N GLN A 32 7.66 -11.51 -1.58
CA GLN A 32 8.52 -12.51 -1.00
C GLN A 32 9.79 -12.72 -1.84
N SER A 33 10.94 -12.76 -1.16
CA SER A 33 12.22 -13.14 -1.76
C SER A 33 12.57 -14.58 -1.39
N GLY A 34 12.62 -15.48 -2.38
CA GLY A 34 12.97 -16.88 -2.17
C GLY A 34 11.79 -17.78 -1.75
N PRO A 35 12.03 -19.07 -1.47
CA PRO A 35 10.96 -20.02 -1.16
C PRO A 35 10.37 -19.79 0.22
N LEU A 36 9.13 -20.25 0.41
CA LEU A 36 8.55 -20.39 1.74
C LEU A 36 9.33 -21.47 2.49
N VAL A 37 9.70 -21.23 3.74
CA VAL A 37 10.45 -22.22 4.54
C VAL A 37 9.51 -22.86 5.55
N GLN A 38 9.17 -24.13 5.35
CA GLN A 38 8.31 -24.85 6.28
C GLN A 38 9.01 -25.01 7.63
N ASN A 39 8.31 -24.63 8.70
CA ASN A 39 8.78 -24.90 10.06
C ASN A 39 8.82 -26.42 10.26
N SER A 40 10.03 -26.95 10.34
CA SER A 40 10.27 -28.35 10.64
C SER A 40 10.26 -28.59 12.15
N THR A 41 9.98 -29.83 12.54
CA THR A 41 10.31 -30.24 13.92
C THR A 41 11.83 -30.20 14.10
N PRO A 42 12.36 -30.16 15.33
CA PRO A 42 13.81 -30.20 15.55
C PRO A 42 14.55 -31.37 14.88
N LEU A 43 13.82 -32.40 14.45
CA LEU A 43 14.34 -33.61 13.81
C LEU A 43 14.28 -33.58 12.27
N ASP A 44 13.54 -32.64 11.67
CA ASP A 44 13.41 -32.56 10.22
C ASP A 44 14.14 -31.30 9.68
N PRO A 45 14.77 -31.37 8.49
CA PRO A 45 15.38 -30.21 7.88
C PRO A 45 14.31 -29.22 7.35
N PRO A 46 14.60 -27.91 7.34
CA PRO A 46 13.72 -26.91 6.72
C PRO A 46 13.51 -27.24 5.24
N THR A 47 12.25 -27.37 4.83
CA THR A 47 11.89 -27.76 3.46
C THR A 47 11.34 -26.54 2.70
N PRO A 48 11.93 -26.15 1.56
CA PRO A 48 11.40 -25.07 0.74
C PRO A 48 10.07 -25.48 0.10
N ARG A 49 9.11 -24.56 0.09
CA ARG A 49 7.81 -24.69 -0.57
C ARG A 49 7.66 -23.65 -1.67
N SER A 50 6.96 -24.02 -2.75
CA SER A 50 6.49 -23.09 -3.76
C SER A 50 5.38 -22.20 -3.18
N GLY A 51 5.30 -20.97 -3.67
CA GLY A 51 4.34 -19.97 -3.22
C GLY A 51 4.99 -18.60 -3.17
N LEU A 52 4.28 -17.61 -3.68
CA LEU A 52 4.66 -16.20 -3.61
C LEU A 52 3.68 -15.46 -2.71
N LEU A 53 4.20 -14.83 -1.69
CA LEU A 53 3.44 -13.93 -0.83
C LEU A 53 3.63 -12.47 -1.24
N GLY A 54 2.54 -11.73 -1.17
CA GLY A 54 2.49 -10.30 -1.43
C GLY A 54 1.74 -9.56 -0.34
N LEU A 55 2.23 -8.36 -0.03
CA LEU A 55 1.56 -7.37 0.80
C LEU A 55 1.74 -6.01 0.13
N THR A 56 0.65 -5.29 -0.08
CA THR A 56 0.68 -3.90 -0.55
C THR A 56 -0.06 -3.03 0.46
N LEU A 57 0.58 -1.95 0.88
CA LEU A 57 -0.02 -0.89 1.69
C LEU A 57 0.01 0.39 0.86
N VAL A 58 -1.12 1.06 0.74
CA VAL A 58 -1.23 2.37 0.08
C VAL A 58 -1.65 3.37 1.14
N LEU A 59 -0.76 4.32 1.40
CA LEU A 59 -0.93 5.38 2.37
C LEU A 59 -1.06 6.72 1.65
N THR A 60 -1.86 7.64 2.15
CA THR A 60 -1.80 9.03 1.69
C THR A 60 -0.41 9.60 1.99
N ASP A 61 0.11 10.47 1.11
CA ASP A 61 1.35 11.23 1.36
C ASP A 61 1.31 11.97 2.70
N GLU A 62 0.18 12.59 3.05
CA GLU A 62 0.06 13.31 4.32
C GLU A 62 0.26 12.41 5.54
N ALA A 63 -0.38 11.24 5.56
CA ALA A 63 -0.22 10.31 6.68
C ALA A 63 1.18 9.70 6.73
N PHE A 64 1.79 9.38 5.58
CA PHE A 64 3.17 8.91 5.55
C PHE A 64 4.13 9.99 6.05
N ALA A 65 3.94 11.24 5.63
CA ALA A 65 4.77 12.37 6.06
C ALA A 65 4.59 12.72 7.54
N ALA A 66 3.38 12.61 8.09
CA ALA A 66 3.09 12.89 9.49
C ALA A 66 3.48 11.74 10.43
N GLY A 67 3.53 10.52 9.91
CA GLY A 67 3.60 9.30 10.70
C GLY A 67 2.24 8.63 10.80
N VAL A 68 2.28 7.31 10.85
CA VAL A 68 1.09 6.46 10.74
C VAL A 68 0.76 5.88 12.11
N ASN A 69 -0.52 5.83 12.46
CA ASN A 69 -1.02 5.07 13.60
C ASN A 69 -2.32 4.41 13.17
N LEU A 70 -2.21 3.21 12.60
CA LEU A 70 -3.34 2.45 12.09
C LEU A 70 -3.65 1.34 13.06
N ARG A 71 -4.90 1.29 13.50
CA ARG A 71 -5.40 0.18 14.29
C ARG A 71 -6.77 -0.23 13.80
N GLN A 72 -6.85 -1.48 13.39
CA GLN A 72 -8.07 -2.17 13.05
C GLN A 72 -8.00 -3.58 13.61
N THR A 73 -9.09 -4.01 14.22
CA THR A 73 -9.19 -5.35 14.80
C THR A 73 -10.59 -5.87 14.57
N GLN A 74 -10.70 -7.13 14.14
CA GLN A 74 -11.97 -7.75 13.80
C GLN A 74 -11.94 -9.25 14.14
N GLY A 75 -13.09 -9.76 14.59
CA GLY A 75 -13.28 -11.16 14.94
C GLY A 75 -12.96 -11.44 16.41
N GLN A 76 -12.29 -12.55 16.67
CA GLN A 76 -11.91 -13.03 18.01
C GLN A 76 -10.85 -12.15 18.70
N PHE A 77 -10.30 -11.16 18.02
CA PHE A 77 -9.31 -10.23 18.58
C PHE A 77 -9.90 -9.08 19.40
N GLY A 78 -11.23 -8.96 19.48
CA GLY A 78 -11.90 -7.94 20.28
C GLY A 78 -12.44 -6.76 19.46
N GLU A 79 -12.84 -5.71 20.18
CA GLU A 79 -13.65 -4.59 19.69
C GLU A 79 -13.10 -3.94 18.41
N VAL A 80 -14.04 -3.59 17.53
CA VAL A 80 -13.74 -2.98 16.23
C VAL A 80 -13.38 -1.51 16.44
N SER A 81 -12.10 -1.23 16.68
CA SER A 81 -11.56 0.13 16.63
C SER A 81 -11.20 0.47 15.18
N TRP A 82 -11.64 1.62 14.69
CA TRP A 82 -11.31 2.14 13.37
C TRP A 82 -10.42 3.36 13.50
N LEU A 83 -9.11 3.15 13.48
CA LEU A 83 -8.16 4.23 13.22
C LEU A 83 -7.42 3.86 11.94
N LEU A 84 -7.99 4.23 10.80
CA LEU A 84 -7.43 3.93 9.47
C LEU A 84 -7.10 5.22 8.70
N ASP A 85 -6.92 6.33 9.42
CA ASP A 85 -6.66 7.63 8.81
C ASP A 85 -5.37 7.57 7.98
N GLY A 86 -5.52 7.90 6.71
CA GLY A 86 -4.43 7.84 5.74
C GLY A 86 -4.14 6.47 5.13
N LEU A 87 -4.84 5.39 5.50
CA LEU A 87 -4.77 4.11 4.78
C LEU A 87 -5.81 4.09 3.65
N VAL A 88 -5.31 4.13 2.42
CA VAL A 88 -6.13 4.06 1.20
C VAL A 88 -6.45 2.61 0.85
N GLN A 89 -5.44 1.74 0.88
CA GLN A 89 -5.59 0.34 0.50
C GLN A 89 -4.63 -0.55 1.31
N VAL A 90 -5.11 -1.74 1.65
CA VAL A 90 -4.28 -2.89 2.02
C VAL A 90 -4.65 -4.00 1.06
N TYR A 91 -3.66 -4.75 0.58
CA TYR A 91 -3.85 -5.91 -0.26
C TYR A 91 -2.89 -7.00 0.17
N VAL A 92 -3.41 -8.19 0.47
CA VAL A 92 -2.62 -9.38 0.78
C VAL A 92 -2.91 -10.45 -0.26
N SER A 93 -1.88 -11.18 -0.68
CA SER A 93 -2.05 -12.24 -1.68
C SER A 93 -1.12 -13.42 -1.45
N ILE A 94 -1.63 -14.60 -1.75
CA ILE A 94 -0.85 -15.83 -1.92
C ILE A 94 -1.05 -16.27 -3.37
N TYR A 95 0.05 -16.42 -4.09
CA TYR A 95 0.05 -17.02 -5.41
C TYR A 95 0.77 -18.37 -5.31
N ASP A 96 -0.01 -19.46 -5.25
CA ASP A 96 0.48 -20.79 -5.53
C ASP A 96 -0.08 -21.27 -6.88
N VAL A 97 0.52 -22.31 -7.46
CA VAL A 97 0.11 -22.89 -8.75
C VAL A 97 -1.26 -23.58 -8.68
N THR A 98 -1.74 -23.92 -7.48
CA THR A 98 -3.04 -24.59 -7.27
C THR A 98 -4.10 -23.69 -6.66
N ASP A 99 -3.73 -22.76 -5.77
CA ASP A 99 -4.67 -21.92 -5.03
C ASP A 99 -4.15 -20.48 -4.94
N ALA A 100 -4.91 -19.55 -5.52
CA ALA A 100 -4.68 -18.13 -5.38
C ALA A 100 -5.64 -17.57 -4.34
N PHE A 101 -5.10 -16.85 -3.37
CA PHE A 101 -5.87 -16.14 -2.36
C PHE A 101 -5.53 -14.65 -2.45
N SER A 102 -6.55 -13.79 -2.36
CA SER A 102 -6.34 -12.36 -2.18
C SER A 102 -7.38 -11.76 -1.24
N ALA A 103 -6.97 -10.73 -0.50
CA ALA A 103 -7.86 -9.89 0.28
C ALA A 103 -7.44 -8.43 0.19
N ASP A 104 -8.42 -7.55 0.10
CA ASP A 104 -8.25 -6.11 0.05
C ASP A 104 -8.81 -5.43 1.31
N ILE A 105 -8.72 -4.10 1.36
CA ILE A 105 -9.20 -3.29 2.49
C ILE A 105 -10.68 -3.53 2.82
N TRP A 106 -11.53 -3.90 1.86
CA TRP A 106 -12.92 -4.23 2.11
C TRP A 106 -13.06 -5.57 2.82
N ASN A 107 -12.19 -6.54 2.53
CA ASN A 107 -12.15 -7.79 3.27
C ASN A 107 -11.75 -7.57 4.73
N PHE A 108 -10.81 -6.65 5.01
CA PHE A 108 -10.50 -6.27 6.39
C PHE A 108 -11.71 -5.56 7.04
N ARG A 109 -12.41 -4.68 6.30
CA ARG A 109 -13.51 -3.86 6.85
C ARG A 109 -14.81 -4.63 7.08
N SER A 110 -15.11 -5.62 6.26
CA SER A 110 -16.41 -6.30 6.29
C SER A 110 -16.44 -7.39 7.36
N ALA A 111 -17.14 -7.12 8.47
CA ALA A 111 -17.50 -8.18 9.39
C ALA A 111 -18.71 -8.90 8.78
N SER A 112 -18.66 -10.23 8.68
CA SER A 112 -19.84 -11.08 8.45
C SER A 112 -20.44 -11.17 7.03
N THR A 113 -19.64 -11.59 6.04
CA THR A 113 -20.21 -12.38 4.94
C THR A 113 -19.69 -13.82 5.03
N ARG A 114 -20.38 -14.78 4.42
CA ARG A 114 -20.04 -16.22 4.44
C ARG A 114 -18.63 -16.53 3.87
N THR A 115 -17.97 -15.51 3.31
CA THR A 115 -16.64 -15.46 2.70
C THR A 115 -15.72 -14.42 3.38
N ALA A 116 -16.12 -13.81 4.50
CA ALA A 116 -15.33 -12.84 5.25
C ALA A 116 -14.21 -13.51 6.06
N PRO A 117 -13.13 -12.80 6.41
CA PRO A 117 -12.13 -13.33 7.31
C PRO A 117 -12.77 -13.71 8.64
N LYS A 118 -12.29 -14.81 9.22
CA LYS A 118 -12.67 -15.20 10.58
C LYS A 118 -12.12 -14.18 11.57
N ASN A 119 -10.88 -13.76 11.34
CA ASN A 119 -10.17 -12.79 12.13
C ASN A 119 -9.29 -11.92 11.22
N SER A 120 -9.26 -10.61 11.45
CA SER A 120 -8.33 -9.70 10.77
C SER A 120 -7.81 -8.64 11.73
N ARG A 121 -6.55 -8.22 11.56
CA ARG A 121 -5.93 -7.17 12.37
C ARG A 121 -4.92 -6.40 11.55
N ILE A 122 -4.96 -5.08 11.67
CA ILE A 122 -3.93 -4.16 11.19
C ILE A 122 -3.52 -3.34 12.40
N ASP A 123 -2.25 -3.38 12.75
CA ASP A 123 -1.69 -2.59 13.84
C ASP A 123 -0.34 -2.08 13.36
N LEU A 124 -0.34 -0.86 12.82
CA LEU A 124 0.84 -0.27 12.17
C LEU A 124 1.13 1.09 12.76
N THR A 125 2.38 1.30 13.17
CA THR A 125 2.86 2.58 13.67
C THR A 125 4.11 3.02 12.93
N SER A 126 4.25 4.30 12.63
CA SER A 126 5.49 4.85 12.07
C SER A 126 5.76 6.27 12.55
N GLY A 127 7.03 6.65 12.56
CA GLY A 127 7.40 8.06 12.60
C GLY A 127 7.19 8.73 11.24
N ALA A 128 7.24 10.06 11.22
CA ALA A 128 7.21 10.87 10.01
C ALA A 128 8.19 10.35 8.95
N GLY A 129 7.68 10.08 7.74
CA GLY A 129 8.47 9.65 6.57
C GLY A 129 9.17 8.29 6.71
N SER A 130 8.79 7.48 7.72
CA SER A 130 9.45 6.23 8.05
C SER A 130 8.62 5.01 7.66
N PHE A 131 9.28 3.87 7.45
CA PHE A 131 8.57 2.60 7.26
C PHE A 131 7.76 2.24 8.51
N PRO A 132 6.56 1.66 8.34
CA PRO A 132 5.75 1.21 9.47
C PRO A 132 6.36 0.01 10.17
N SER A 133 6.13 -0.06 11.48
CA SER A 133 6.33 -1.22 12.34
C SER A 133 4.98 -1.75 12.81
N GLY A 134 4.92 -3.04 13.15
CA GLY A 134 3.72 -3.69 13.66
C GLY A 134 3.34 -4.93 12.86
N LEU A 135 2.04 -5.17 12.68
CA LEU A 135 1.54 -6.39 12.05
C LEU A 135 0.34 -6.17 11.14
N VAL A 136 0.25 -7.03 10.13
CA VAL A 136 -0.96 -7.27 9.33
C VAL A 136 -1.30 -8.74 9.43
N HIS A 137 -2.45 -9.05 10.00
CA HIS A 137 -2.97 -10.40 10.17
C HIS A 137 -4.27 -10.56 9.41
N TYR A 138 -4.35 -11.61 8.59
CA TYR A 138 -5.56 -12.01 7.92
C TYR A 138 -5.78 -13.51 8.02
N GLN A 139 -6.92 -13.93 8.57
CA GLN A 139 -7.31 -15.33 8.64
C GLN A 139 -8.56 -15.59 7.81
N TYR A 140 -8.40 -16.36 6.73
CA TYR A 140 -9.52 -16.81 5.89
C TYR A 140 -10.02 -18.18 6.37
N SER A 141 -11.18 -18.19 7.03
CA SER A 141 -11.76 -19.40 7.61
C SER A 141 -10.74 -20.13 8.52
N ASN A 142 -10.70 -21.46 8.51
CA ASN A 142 -9.62 -22.25 9.11
C ASN A 142 -8.56 -22.69 8.07
N ALA A 143 -8.71 -22.28 6.81
CA ALA A 143 -7.93 -22.81 5.70
C ALA A 143 -6.62 -22.04 5.49
N ILE A 144 -6.60 -20.73 5.77
CA ILE A 144 -5.43 -19.86 5.58
C ILE A 144 -5.32 -18.89 6.75
N ASP A 145 -4.12 -18.77 7.30
CA ASP A 145 -3.73 -17.81 8.32
C ASP A 145 -2.44 -17.12 7.90
N LEU A 146 -2.50 -15.80 7.67
CA LEU A 146 -1.42 -14.97 7.18
C LEU A 146 -1.01 -13.92 8.19
N PHE A 147 0.23 -13.97 8.64
CA PHE A 147 0.77 -13.02 9.61
C PHE A 147 2.01 -12.33 9.05
N PHE A 148 1.89 -11.04 8.73
CA PHE A 148 3.01 -10.17 8.33
C PHE A 148 3.46 -9.35 9.54
N THR A 149 4.78 -9.27 9.74
CA THR A 149 5.43 -8.44 10.74
C THR A 149 6.31 -7.42 10.01
N LEU A 150 6.10 -6.15 10.34
CA LEU A 150 6.90 -5.03 9.88
C LEU A 150 7.72 -4.52 11.07
N ASN A 151 9.00 -4.25 10.87
CA ASN A 151 9.92 -3.93 11.97
C ASN A 151 10.27 -2.42 12.04
N GLY A 152 9.61 -1.56 11.27
CA GLY A 152 9.94 -0.13 11.17
C GLY A 152 11.11 0.16 10.23
N THR A 153 11.64 -0.86 9.56
CA THR A 153 12.56 -0.73 8.43
C THR A 153 11.89 -1.23 7.16
N ASN A 154 12.64 -1.32 6.07
CA ASN A 154 12.16 -1.93 4.83
C ASN A 154 12.11 -3.46 4.88
N VAL A 155 12.17 -4.11 6.05
CA VAL A 155 12.17 -5.57 6.17
C VAL A 155 10.80 -6.06 6.63
N VAL A 156 10.31 -7.09 5.95
CA VAL A 156 9.09 -7.79 6.30
C VAL A 156 9.41 -9.25 6.52
N SER A 157 8.83 -9.81 7.57
CA SER A 157 8.85 -11.24 7.84
C SER A 157 7.45 -11.69 8.22
N GLY A 158 7.23 -13.00 8.23
CA GLY A 158 5.92 -13.50 8.61
C GLY A 158 5.81 -14.99 8.61
N ILE A 159 4.59 -15.44 8.93
CA ILE A 159 4.20 -16.84 8.93
C ILE A 159 2.93 -16.98 8.10
N VAL A 160 2.91 -17.96 7.21
CA VAL A 160 1.71 -18.43 6.54
C VAL A 160 1.40 -19.84 6.99
N THR A 161 0.19 -20.09 7.45
CA THR A 161 -0.32 -21.44 7.71
C THR A 161 -1.50 -21.69 6.81
N GLY A 162 -1.57 -22.85 6.17
CA GLY A 162 -2.75 -23.22 5.40
C GLY A 162 -2.71 -24.64 4.88
N ASP A 163 -3.89 -25.16 4.57
CA ASP A 163 -4.09 -26.59 4.25
C ASP A 163 -3.35 -27.03 2.97
N PHE A 164 -3.16 -26.11 2.02
CA PHE A 164 -2.65 -26.44 0.68
C PHE A 164 -1.23 -25.94 0.41
N THR A 165 -0.75 -24.96 1.16
CA THR A 165 0.58 -24.35 0.96
C THR A 165 1.57 -24.75 2.06
N CYS A 166 1.15 -24.65 3.33
CA CYS A 166 2.03 -24.68 4.50
C CYS A 166 1.31 -25.17 5.77
N PHE A 167 0.96 -26.46 5.83
CA PHE A 167 0.14 -27.02 6.92
C PHE A 167 0.72 -26.84 8.32
N ARG A 168 2.06 -26.82 8.46
CA ARG A 168 2.75 -26.61 9.75
C ARG A 168 3.28 -25.19 9.96
N GLY A 169 2.81 -24.25 9.14
CA GLY A 169 3.36 -22.91 9.07
C GLY A 169 4.64 -22.89 8.24
N CYS A 170 4.75 -21.90 7.36
CA CYS A 170 6.00 -21.54 6.71
C CYS A 170 6.36 -20.12 7.09
N THR A 171 7.64 -19.90 7.36
CA THR A 171 8.19 -18.56 7.48
C THR A 171 8.50 -17.99 6.11
N PHE A 172 8.34 -16.69 5.98
CA PHE A 172 8.74 -15.92 4.82
C PHE A 172 9.41 -14.62 5.24
N GLY A 173 10.13 -14.03 4.29
CA GLY A 173 10.72 -12.72 4.47
C GLY A 173 11.12 -12.07 3.15
N GLY A 174 11.49 -10.81 3.26
CA GLY A 174 11.92 -9.99 2.14
C GLY A 174 11.87 -8.52 2.51
N THR A 175 11.77 -7.66 1.49
CA THR A 175 11.83 -6.22 1.67
C THR A 175 10.61 -5.50 1.13
N LEU A 176 10.25 -4.39 1.77
CA LEU A 176 9.33 -3.40 1.25
C LEU A 176 10.05 -2.52 0.23
N VAL A 177 9.41 -2.34 -0.90
CA VAL A 177 9.76 -1.32 -1.89
C VAL A 177 8.77 -0.19 -1.73
N GLN A 178 9.28 1.01 -1.44
CA GLN A 178 8.49 2.22 -1.44
C GLN A 178 8.49 2.80 -2.85
N SER A 179 7.30 3.13 -3.36
CA SER A 179 7.13 3.94 -4.56
C SER A 179 6.15 5.07 -4.29
N VAL A 180 6.40 6.21 -4.94
CA VAL A 180 5.51 7.37 -4.93
C VAL A 180 5.16 7.61 -6.40
N PRO A 181 3.93 7.32 -6.85
CA PRO A 181 3.50 7.65 -8.20
C PRO A 181 3.69 9.14 -8.43
N GLU A 182 4.39 9.55 -9.49
CA GLU A 182 4.68 10.97 -9.69
C GLU A 182 3.38 11.80 -9.74
N PRO A 183 3.21 12.77 -8.83
CA PRO A 183 2.06 13.64 -8.89
C PRO A 183 2.28 14.67 -10.00
N ALA A 184 1.45 14.60 -11.03
CA ALA A 184 1.16 15.72 -11.92
C ALA A 184 2.31 16.32 -12.78
N SER A 185 3.50 15.69 -12.87
CA SER A 185 4.50 16.05 -13.90
C SER A 185 3.88 15.96 -15.30
N ILE A 186 2.98 15.00 -15.54
CA ILE A 186 2.19 14.84 -16.77
C ILE A 186 1.16 15.98 -16.94
N LEU A 187 0.51 16.42 -15.87
CA LEU A 187 -0.50 17.49 -15.93
C LEU A 187 0.13 18.87 -16.18
N THR A 188 1.27 19.15 -15.55
CA THR A 188 2.03 20.38 -15.80
C THR A 188 2.67 20.38 -17.21
N PHE A 189 3.12 19.24 -17.70
CA PHE A 189 3.56 19.11 -19.10
C PHE A 189 2.41 19.34 -20.10
N GLY A 190 1.22 18.79 -19.82
CA GLY A 190 0.01 18.97 -20.63
C GLY A 190 -0.48 20.43 -20.68
N VAL A 191 -0.52 21.12 -19.55
CA VAL A 191 -0.89 22.55 -19.49
C VAL A 191 0.17 23.42 -20.16
N GLY A 192 1.46 23.10 -19.99
CA GLY A 192 2.57 23.77 -20.67
C GLY A 192 2.46 23.72 -22.20
N LEU A 193 2.11 22.56 -22.76
CA LEU A 193 1.90 22.38 -24.20
C LEU A 193 0.68 23.14 -24.74
N LEU A 194 -0.42 23.17 -23.99
CA LEU A 194 -1.62 23.93 -24.37
C LEU A 194 -1.36 25.45 -24.37
N ALA A 195 -0.60 25.95 -23.38
CA ALA A 195 -0.19 27.34 -23.33
C ALA A 195 0.75 27.71 -24.50
N LEU A 196 1.69 26.83 -24.84
CA LEU A 196 2.60 27.03 -25.98
C LEU A 196 1.84 27.00 -27.32
N GLY A 197 0.94 26.03 -27.50
CA GLY A 197 0.09 25.92 -28.68
C GLY A 197 -0.84 27.13 -28.87
N GLY A 198 -1.42 27.63 -27.78
CA GLY A 198 -2.22 28.86 -27.78
C GLY A 198 -1.42 30.11 -28.15
N ALA A 199 -0.18 30.23 -27.65
CA ALA A 199 0.71 31.34 -27.98
C ALA A 199 1.15 31.32 -29.46
N ILE A 200 1.47 30.15 -30.01
CA ILE A 200 1.84 29.99 -31.43
C ILE A 200 0.66 30.35 -32.35
N ARG A 201 -0.58 29.95 -31.99
CA ARG A 201 -1.77 30.26 -32.79
C ARG A 201 -2.07 31.76 -32.83
N ARG A 202 -1.94 32.47 -31.70
CA ARG A 202 -2.12 33.93 -31.65
C ARG A 202 -1.08 34.68 -32.48
N ARG A 203 0.14 34.15 -32.59
CA ARG A 203 1.22 34.75 -33.39
C ARG A 203 1.05 34.60 -34.90
N ARG A 204 0.15 33.71 -35.37
CA ARG A 204 -0.18 33.53 -36.79
C ARG A 204 -1.44 34.29 -37.23
N ALA A 205 -2.21 34.84 -36.29
CA ALA A 205 -3.44 35.57 -36.56
C ALA A 205 -3.28 37.10 -36.47
N ALA A 206 -2.07 37.58 -36.20
CA ALA A 206 -1.64 38.97 -36.24
C ALA A 206 -0.56 39.13 -37.30
#